data_AF-A0A7W8XB44-F1
#
_entry.id   AF-A0A7W8XB44-F1
#
_cell.length_a   1.000
_cell.length_b   1.000
_cell.length_c   1.000
_cell.angle_alpha   90.00
_cell.angle_beta   90.00
_cell.angle_gamma   90.00
#
_symmetry.space_group_name_H-M   'P 1'
#
loop_
_entity.id
_entity.type
_entity.pdbx_description
1 polymer ?
#
loop_
_entity_poly.entity_id
_entity_poly.type
_entity_poly.pdbx_seq_one_letter_code
_entity_poly.pdbx_strand_id
1 'polypeptide(L)'
;MTSDLDFDPELFGFWLKAPVYDGLRPGGEAELDAMARHVILDRKAERTSLDDLQDMLNGMTKELREQMQQFQRLREAARERETEAEGDIDRKLIQADAKASIEAMSLIVRTLEKIDSLQRTIVRDRELQAEQNLDEEGYNALVREFNNRVEERALRLSREEKRREAEGAAQNAAAEHAPATVAIGVPRGGGPS
;
A
#
# COMPACT_ATOMS: atom_id res chain seq x y z
N MET A 1 2.73 27.42 -22.86
CA MET A 1 1.43 27.11 -22.25
C MET A 1 1.70 26.30 -20.99
N THR A 2 1.76 26.97 -19.84
CA THR A 2 1.53 26.43 -18.48
C THR A 2 0.02 26.11 -18.38
N SER A 3 -0.54 25.12 -17.67
CA SER A 3 -0.25 24.44 -16.37
C SER A 3 -1.03 23.09 -16.39
N ASP A 4 -0.77 22.03 -15.61
CA ASP A 4 -0.82 21.96 -14.14
C ASP A 4 -0.23 20.61 -13.66
N LEU A 5 1.09 20.49 -13.67
CA LEU A 5 1.81 19.57 -12.79
C LEU A 5 2.79 20.45 -12.02
N ASP A 6 2.64 20.50 -10.71
CA ASP A 6 3.50 21.24 -9.74
C ASP A 6 4.90 20.60 -9.60
N PHE A 7 5.33 19.88 -10.64
CA PHE A 7 6.57 19.14 -10.69
C PHE A 7 7.35 19.61 -11.91
N ASP A 8 8.42 20.35 -11.66
CA ASP A 8 9.39 20.72 -12.68
C ASP A 8 10.53 19.67 -12.70
N PRO A 9 10.50 18.69 -13.62
CA PRO A 9 11.54 17.67 -13.73
C PRO A 9 12.91 18.23 -14.11
N GLU A 10 12.99 19.45 -14.64
CA GLU A 10 14.28 20.09 -14.97
C GLU A 10 14.99 20.62 -13.72
N LEU A 11 14.28 20.75 -12.59
CA LEU A 11 14.85 21.12 -11.29
C LEU A 11 15.69 19.99 -10.66
N PHE A 12 15.43 18.74 -11.05
CA PHE A 12 16.22 17.58 -10.67
C PHE A 12 17.28 17.32 -11.74
N GLY A 13 18.39 18.04 -11.64
CA GLY A 13 19.49 17.98 -12.60
C GLY A 13 19.82 16.55 -13.05
N PHE A 14 19.92 16.35 -14.36
CA PHE A 14 20.28 15.07 -14.96
C PHE A 14 21.48 14.46 -14.23
N TRP A 15 21.31 13.28 -13.65
CA TRP A 15 22.41 12.52 -13.05
C TRP A 15 23.31 12.01 -14.18
N LEU A 16 24.21 12.87 -14.66
CA LEU A 16 25.20 12.59 -15.71
C LEU A 16 26.30 11.60 -15.28
N LYS A 17 26.10 10.87 -14.19
CA LYS A 17 27.02 9.84 -13.73
C LYS A 17 26.22 8.64 -13.24
N ALA A 18 26.34 7.53 -13.96
CA ALA A 18 25.95 6.24 -13.44
C ALA A 18 26.65 6.04 -12.07
N PRO A 19 25.94 5.59 -11.02
CA PRO A 19 26.56 5.32 -9.73
C PRO A 19 27.52 4.15 -9.91
N VAL A 20 28.81 4.46 -10.04
CA VAL A 20 29.88 3.47 -9.97
C VAL A 20 30.10 3.18 -8.49
N TYR A 21 29.35 2.21 -7.97
CA TYR A 21 29.69 1.61 -6.68
C TYR A 21 31.05 0.91 -6.84
N ASP A 22 31.95 1.24 -5.93
CA ASP A 22 33.34 0.84 -5.95
C ASP A 22 33.49 -0.70 -5.94
N GLY A 23 33.89 -1.26 -7.08
CA GLY A 23 34.58 -2.55 -7.19
C GLY A 23 33.82 -3.85 -6.87
N LEU A 24 32.60 -3.84 -6.34
CA LEU A 24 31.87 -5.08 -6.07
C LEU A 24 31.06 -5.52 -7.31
N ARG A 25 31.58 -6.57 -7.95
CA ARG A 25 31.00 -7.27 -9.11
C ARG A 25 29.47 -7.49 -8.96
N PRO A 26 28.72 -7.59 -10.08
CA PRO A 26 27.28 -7.85 -10.11
C PRO A 26 26.99 -9.35 -9.85
N GLY A 27 27.48 -9.88 -8.73
CA GLY A 27 27.29 -11.27 -8.31
C GLY A 27 26.61 -11.39 -6.94
N GLY A 28 26.39 -10.27 -6.25
CA GLY A 28 25.85 -10.24 -4.89
C GLY A 28 24.39 -9.80 -4.79
N GLU A 29 23.71 -9.42 -5.88
CA GLU A 29 22.31 -8.94 -5.79
C GLU A 29 21.37 -10.01 -5.22
N ALA A 30 21.56 -11.28 -5.58
CA ALA A 30 20.77 -12.38 -5.02
C ALA A 30 21.11 -12.63 -3.54
N GLU A 31 22.36 -12.42 -3.14
CA GLU A 31 22.81 -12.61 -1.76
C GLU A 31 22.39 -11.43 -0.87
N LEU A 32 22.41 -10.20 -1.40
CA LEU A 32 21.90 -8.98 -0.78
C LEU A 32 20.36 -9.00 -0.70
N ASP A 33 19.66 -9.51 -1.71
CA ASP A 33 18.20 -9.72 -1.67
C ASP A 33 17.83 -10.83 -0.69
N ALA A 34 18.60 -11.93 -0.64
CA ALA A 34 18.42 -12.97 0.38
C ALA A 34 18.69 -12.45 1.79
N MET A 35 19.73 -11.62 1.98
CA MET A 35 20.07 -11.02 3.27
C MET A 35 19.08 -9.92 3.66
N ALA A 36 18.58 -9.12 2.71
CA ALA A 36 17.51 -8.16 2.93
C ALA A 36 16.19 -8.87 3.30
N ARG A 37 15.85 -9.98 2.64
CA ARG A 37 14.71 -10.82 3.01
C ARG A 37 14.90 -11.45 4.40
N HIS A 38 16.12 -11.84 4.76
CA HIS A 38 16.40 -12.35 6.11
C HIS A 38 16.31 -11.27 7.18
N VAL A 39 16.80 -10.06 6.91
CA VAL A 39 16.76 -8.91 7.83
C VAL A 39 15.35 -8.32 7.96
N ILE A 40 14.52 -8.36 6.90
CA ILE A 40 13.09 -8.01 6.94
C ILE A 40 12.29 -9.05 7.76
N LEU A 41 12.79 -10.29 7.84
CA LEU A 41 12.19 -11.38 8.61
C LEU A 41 12.76 -11.54 10.03
N ASP A 42 13.83 -10.84 10.39
CA ASP A 42 14.21 -10.55 11.78
C ASP A 42 13.29 -9.45 12.39
N ARG A 43 12.05 -9.44 11.90
CA ARG A 43 10.89 -8.77 12.46
C ARG A 43 10.69 -9.39 13.83
N LYS A 44 10.95 -8.60 14.86
CA LYS A 44 10.85 -8.83 16.30
C LYS A 44 9.54 -9.43 16.86
N ALA A 45 8.73 -10.11 16.07
CA ALA A 45 7.62 -10.91 16.55
C ALA A 45 7.49 -12.13 15.65
N GLU A 46 8.07 -13.23 16.13
CA GLU A 46 7.60 -14.58 15.86
C GLU A 46 6.06 -14.55 15.85
N ARG A 47 5.44 -15.05 14.77
CA ARG A 47 4.03 -14.91 14.38
C ARG A 47 3.04 -15.13 15.53
N THR A 48 2.84 -14.16 16.40
CA THR A 48 1.73 -14.14 17.35
C THR A 48 0.51 -13.78 16.52
N SER A 49 -0.50 -14.66 16.51
CA SER A 49 -1.74 -14.33 15.80
C SER A 49 -2.35 -13.07 16.43
N LEU A 50 -3.13 -12.31 15.66
CA LEU A 50 -3.76 -11.09 16.17
C LEU A 50 -4.62 -11.38 17.40
N ASP A 51 -5.28 -12.54 17.42
CA ASP A 51 -6.08 -13.03 18.55
C ASP A 51 -5.20 -13.32 19.77
N ASP A 52 -4.05 -13.97 19.60
CA ASP A 52 -3.11 -14.22 20.69
C ASP A 52 -2.56 -12.90 21.30
N LEU A 53 -2.33 -11.89 20.47
CA LEU A 53 -1.90 -10.56 20.93
C LEU A 53 -3.04 -9.86 21.70
N GLN A 54 -4.27 -10.00 21.24
CA GLN A 54 -5.44 -9.42 21.88
C GLN A 54 -5.74 -10.10 23.22
N ASP A 55 -5.57 -11.42 23.30
CA ASP A 55 -5.67 -12.19 24.54
C ASP A 55 -4.55 -11.85 25.52
N MET A 56 -3.32 -11.66 25.02
CA MET A 56 -2.21 -11.18 25.84
C MET A 56 -2.48 -9.78 26.41
N LEU A 57 -2.97 -8.85 25.59
CA LEU A 57 -3.34 -7.51 26.04
C LEU A 57 -4.46 -7.57 27.09
N ASN A 58 -5.49 -8.38 26.86
CA ASN A 58 -6.58 -8.57 27.82
C ASN A 58 -6.08 -9.17 29.14
N GLY A 59 -5.15 -10.13 29.06
CA GLY A 59 -4.47 -10.72 30.22
C GLY A 59 -3.71 -9.68 31.03
N MET A 60 -2.83 -8.90 30.38
CA MET A 60 -2.10 -7.83 31.06
C MET A 60 -3.04 -6.76 31.64
N THR A 61 -4.14 -6.44 30.97
CA THR A 61 -5.12 -5.46 31.47
C THR A 61 -5.85 -5.99 32.71
N LYS A 62 -6.11 -7.30 32.78
CA LYS A 62 -6.68 -7.96 33.95
C LYS A 62 -5.70 -7.96 35.11
N GLU A 63 -4.43 -8.27 34.86
CA GLU A 63 -3.37 -8.21 35.88
C GLU A 63 -3.18 -6.79 36.40
N LEU A 64 -3.21 -5.77 35.54
CA LEU A 64 -3.15 -4.37 35.95
C LEU A 64 -4.33 -3.98 36.85
N ARG A 65 -5.54 -4.49 36.55
CA ARG A 65 -6.73 -4.29 37.39
C ARG A 65 -6.57 -4.95 38.76
N GLU A 66 -6.00 -6.15 38.81
CA GLU A 66 -5.73 -6.87 40.06
C GLU A 66 -4.68 -6.13 40.91
N GLN A 67 -3.61 -5.64 40.28
CA GLN A 67 -2.60 -4.81 40.94
C GLN A 67 -3.18 -3.50 41.48
N MET A 68 -4.08 -2.85 40.71
CA MET A 68 -4.78 -1.64 41.17
C MET A 68 -5.65 -1.93 42.40
N GLN A 69 -6.34 -3.07 42.45
CA GLN A 69 -7.11 -3.49 43.62
C GLN A 69 -6.23 -3.79 44.83
N GLN A 70 -5.07 -4.43 44.63
CA GLN A 70 -4.09 -4.63 45.70
C GLN A 70 -3.58 -3.29 46.26
N PHE A 71 -3.31 -2.32 45.39
CA PHE A 71 -2.89 -0.99 45.80
C PHE A 71 -3.99 -0.25 46.59
N GLN A 72 -5.26 -0.41 46.19
CA GLN A 72 -6.39 0.14 46.94
C GLN A 72 -6.49 -0.46 48.35
N ARG A 73 -6.31 -1.78 48.49
CA ARG A 73 -6.27 -2.44 49.81
C ARG A 73 -5.09 -1.97 50.66
N LEU A 74 -3.91 -1.82 50.07
CA LEU A 74 -2.74 -1.27 50.77
C LEU A 74 -2.99 0.16 51.25
N ARG A 75 -3.70 0.95 50.45
CA ARG A 75 -4.08 2.32 50.81
C ARG A 75 -5.11 2.36 51.94
N GLU A 76 -6.06 1.44 51.98
CA GLU A 76 -7.00 1.29 53.10
C GLU A 76 -6.27 0.89 54.38
N ALA A 77 -5.37 -0.11 54.30
CA ALA A 77 -4.54 -0.51 55.44
C ALA A 77 -3.59 0.60 55.92
N ALA A 78 -3.03 1.40 55.00
CA ALA A 78 -2.20 2.55 55.35
C ALA A 78 -3.00 3.66 56.06
N ARG A 79 -4.26 3.89 55.63
CA ARG A 79 -5.18 4.82 56.31
C ARG A 79 -5.53 4.35 57.71
N GLU A 80 -5.76 3.06 57.90
CA GLU A 80 -5.98 2.48 59.24
C GLU A 80 -4.75 2.70 60.14
N ARG A 81 -3.54 2.47 59.62
CA ARG A 81 -2.29 2.76 60.36
C ARG A 81 -2.08 4.25 60.64
N GLU A 82 -2.53 5.14 59.76
CA GLU A 82 -2.49 6.59 59.98
C GLU A 82 -3.38 7.01 61.16
N THR A 83 -4.51 6.31 61.36
CA THR A 83 -5.37 6.52 62.54
C THR A 83 -4.75 5.99 63.84
N GLU A 84 -3.86 4.99 63.74
CA GLU A 84 -3.06 4.45 64.85
C GLU A 84 -1.74 5.21 65.08
N ALA A 85 -1.35 6.10 64.18
CA ALA A 85 -0.07 6.81 64.24
C ALA A 85 -0.02 7.83 65.41
N GLU A 86 0.83 7.53 66.39
CA GLU A 86 1.06 8.30 67.61
C GLU A 86 2.22 9.30 67.42
N GLY A 87 2.04 10.28 66.52
CA GLY A 87 3.05 11.34 66.32
C GLY A 87 2.82 12.25 65.11
N ASP A 88 3.13 13.54 65.26
CA ASP A 88 2.89 14.60 64.26
C ASP A 88 3.82 14.50 63.02
N ILE A 89 4.94 13.79 63.13
CA ILE A 89 5.90 13.54 62.04
C ILE A 89 5.45 12.35 61.18
N ASP A 90 4.98 11.26 61.79
CA ASP A 90 4.48 10.08 61.06
C ASP A 90 3.22 10.41 60.25
N ARG A 91 2.31 11.20 60.80
CA ARG A 91 1.11 11.68 60.07
C ARG A 91 1.47 12.49 58.82
N LYS A 92 2.50 13.35 58.91
CA LYS A 92 2.96 14.15 57.76
C LYS A 92 3.62 13.29 56.70
N LEU A 93 4.35 12.25 57.10
CA LEU A 93 4.98 11.31 56.16
C LEU A 93 3.91 10.50 55.42
N ILE A 94 2.92 9.96 56.13
CA ILE A 94 1.82 9.18 55.54
C ILE A 94 0.96 10.06 54.62
N GLN A 95 0.65 11.30 55.02
CA GLN A 95 -0.10 12.24 54.19
C GLN A 95 0.66 12.63 52.91
N ALA A 96 1.98 12.80 52.99
CA ALA A 96 2.81 13.10 51.83
C ALA A 96 2.86 11.92 50.85
N ASP A 97 3.02 10.70 51.35
CA ASP A 97 3.00 9.47 50.53
C ASP A 97 1.62 9.24 49.88
N ALA A 98 0.54 9.45 50.63
CA ALA A 98 -0.82 9.38 50.10
C ALA A 98 -1.05 10.42 48.99
N LYS A 99 -0.51 11.64 49.13
CA LYS A 99 -0.60 12.68 48.10
C LYS A 99 0.20 12.32 46.85
N ALA A 100 1.44 11.85 47.01
CA ALA A 100 2.27 11.39 45.90
C ALA A 100 1.61 10.24 45.14
N SER A 101 1.00 9.30 45.86
CA SER A 101 0.25 8.18 45.28
C SER A 101 -0.97 8.65 44.47
N ILE A 102 -1.71 9.65 44.96
CA ILE A 102 -2.86 10.22 44.22
C ILE A 102 -2.40 10.91 42.93
N GLU A 103 -1.31 11.66 42.99
CA GLU A 103 -0.74 12.34 41.83
C GLU A 103 -0.23 11.34 40.78
N ALA A 104 0.48 10.30 41.22
CA ALA A 104 0.91 9.19 40.36
C ALA A 104 -0.28 8.48 39.71
N MET A 105 -1.34 8.18 40.46
CA MET A 105 -2.57 7.59 39.92
C MET A 105 -3.23 8.49 38.88
N SER A 106 -3.32 9.79 39.15
CA SER A 106 -3.89 10.77 38.20
C SER A 106 -3.09 10.81 36.89
N LEU A 107 -1.76 10.76 36.99
CA LEU A 107 -0.88 10.68 35.82
C LEU A 107 -1.08 9.37 35.04
N ILE A 108 -1.21 8.24 35.74
CA ILE A 108 -1.48 6.94 35.12
C ILE A 108 -2.82 6.96 34.37
N VAL A 109 -3.89 7.45 34.99
CA VAL A 109 -5.21 7.53 34.33
C VAL A 109 -5.15 8.40 33.08
N ARG A 110 -4.52 9.58 33.18
CA ARG A 110 -4.38 10.49 32.03
C ARG A 110 -3.57 9.87 30.88
N THR A 111 -2.53 9.10 31.21
CA THR A 111 -1.73 8.42 30.19
C THR A 111 -2.50 7.27 29.55
N LEU A 112 -3.27 6.50 30.32
CA LEU A 112 -4.16 5.47 29.79
C LEU A 112 -5.25 6.05 28.86
N GLU A 113 -5.88 7.16 29.25
CA GLU A 113 -6.86 7.86 28.40
C GLU A 113 -6.22 8.34 27.09
N LYS A 114 -4.98 8.82 27.13
CA LYS A 114 -4.26 9.26 25.93
C LYS A 114 -3.87 8.08 25.05
N ILE A 115 -3.47 6.96 25.63
CA ILE A 115 -3.20 5.72 24.89
C ILE A 115 -4.48 5.20 24.24
N ASP A 116 -5.61 5.17 24.95
CA ASP A 116 -6.91 4.77 24.37
C ASP A 116 -7.29 5.67 23.20
N SER A 117 -7.17 6.99 23.36
CA SER A 117 -7.40 7.95 22.27
C SER A 117 -6.51 7.66 21.05
N LEU A 118 -5.21 7.43 21.26
CA LEU A 118 -4.27 7.07 20.19
C LEU A 118 -4.61 5.73 19.53
N GLN A 119 -5.00 4.73 20.31
CA GLN A 119 -5.41 3.42 19.80
C GLN A 119 -6.65 3.55 18.90
N ARG A 120 -7.65 4.33 19.32
CA ARG A 120 -8.83 4.63 18.49
C ARG A 120 -8.47 5.35 17.21
N THR A 121 -7.53 6.30 17.25
CA THR A 121 -7.04 6.98 16.05
C THR A 121 -6.32 6.02 15.10
N ILE A 122 -5.48 5.12 15.61
CA ILE A 122 -4.76 4.12 14.78
C ILE A 122 -5.75 3.17 14.10
N VAL A 123 -6.78 2.70 14.80
CA VAL A 123 -7.81 1.84 14.21
C VAL A 123 -8.51 2.58 13.07
N ARG A 124 -8.95 3.82 13.31
CA ARG A 124 -9.60 4.64 12.27
C ARG A 124 -8.67 4.91 11.08
N ASP A 125 -7.40 5.18 11.32
CA ASP A 125 -6.42 5.43 10.26
C ASP A 125 -6.20 4.18 9.39
N ARG A 126 -6.18 2.99 10.00
CA ARG A 126 -6.11 1.72 9.27
C ARG A 126 -7.38 1.44 8.46
N GLU A 127 -8.56 1.73 8.99
CA GLU A 127 -9.82 1.62 8.24
C GLU A 127 -9.80 2.53 7.01
N LEU A 128 -9.38 3.79 7.18
CA LEU A 128 -9.29 4.76 6.10
C LEU A 128 -8.24 4.35 5.05
N GLN A 129 -7.10 3.79 5.45
CA GLN A 129 -6.12 3.21 4.52
C GLN A 129 -6.66 1.98 3.78
N ALA A 130 -7.44 1.12 4.45
CA ALA A 130 -8.06 -0.02 3.78
C ALA A 130 -9.08 0.43 2.74
N GLU A 131 -9.88 1.46 3.02
CA GLU A 131 -10.79 2.07 2.05
C GLU A 131 -10.05 2.65 0.84
N GLN A 132 -8.93 3.36 1.06
CA GLN A 132 -8.11 3.91 -0.03
C GLN A 132 -7.47 2.81 -0.90
N ASN A 133 -6.93 1.75 -0.27
CA ASN A 133 -6.33 0.63 -1.00
C ASN A 133 -7.39 -0.11 -1.83
N LEU A 134 -8.61 -0.30 -1.30
CA LEU A 134 -9.71 -0.90 -2.05
C LEU A 134 -10.09 -0.04 -3.27
N ASP A 135 -10.07 1.29 -3.16
CA ASP A 135 -10.32 2.20 -4.27
C ASP A 135 -9.21 2.11 -5.34
N GLU A 136 -7.94 2.05 -4.93
CA GLU A 136 -6.80 1.91 -5.85
C GLU A 136 -6.78 0.55 -6.57
N GLU A 137 -7.06 -0.55 -5.86
CA GLU A 137 -7.20 -1.88 -6.47
C GLU A 137 -8.37 -1.93 -7.47
N GLY A 138 -9.51 -1.33 -7.11
CA GLY A 138 -10.68 -1.22 -7.98
C GLY A 138 -10.39 -0.39 -9.24
N TYR A 139 -9.71 0.74 -9.10
CA TYR A 139 -9.26 1.57 -10.21
C TYR A 139 -8.32 0.81 -11.15
N ASN A 140 -7.32 0.12 -10.59
CA ASN A 140 -6.38 -0.68 -11.38
C ASN A 140 -7.07 -1.84 -12.12
N ALA A 141 -8.07 -2.47 -11.50
CA ALA A 141 -8.88 -3.49 -12.15
C ALA A 141 -9.67 -2.92 -13.34
N LEU A 142 -10.28 -1.74 -13.18
CA LEU A 142 -11.01 -1.06 -14.25
C LEU A 142 -10.09 -0.67 -15.41
N VAL A 143 -8.90 -0.14 -15.12
CA VAL A 143 -7.88 0.20 -16.13
C VAL A 143 -7.47 -1.05 -16.91
N ARG A 144 -7.26 -2.18 -16.22
CA ARG A 144 -6.92 -3.46 -16.87
C ARG A 144 -8.04 -3.94 -17.79
N GLU A 145 -9.30 -3.84 -17.35
CA GLU A 145 -10.45 -4.18 -18.19
C GLU A 145 -10.51 -3.31 -19.45
N PHE A 146 -10.33 -2.00 -19.31
CA PHE A 146 -10.30 -1.07 -20.43
C PHE A 146 -9.19 -1.42 -21.43
N ASN A 147 -7.97 -1.67 -20.94
CA ASN A 147 -6.84 -2.04 -21.78
C ASN A 147 -7.11 -3.34 -22.54
N ASN A 148 -7.66 -4.36 -21.89
CA ASN A 148 -8.02 -5.63 -22.54
C ASN A 148 -9.05 -5.40 -23.67
N ARG A 149 -10.08 -4.59 -23.42
CA ARG A 149 -11.09 -4.27 -24.44
C ARG A 149 -10.49 -3.49 -25.62
N VAL A 150 -9.55 -2.59 -25.36
CA VAL A 150 -8.81 -1.86 -26.40
C VAL A 150 -7.95 -2.81 -27.23
N GLU A 151 -7.20 -3.71 -26.59
CA GLU A 151 -6.40 -4.73 -27.27
C GLU A 151 -7.26 -5.68 -28.11
N GLU A 152 -8.35 -6.21 -27.57
CA GLU A 152 -9.28 -7.05 -28.33
C GLU A 152 -9.82 -6.33 -29.56
N ARG A 153 -10.18 -5.06 -29.41
CA ARG A 153 -10.66 -4.24 -30.52
C ARG A 153 -9.57 -4.00 -31.56
N ALA A 154 -8.34 -3.71 -31.13
CA ALA A 154 -7.19 -3.52 -32.01
C ALA A 154 -6.86 -4.80 -32.79
N LEU A 155 -6.87 -5.96 -32.11
CA LEU A 155 -6.65 -7.26 -32.74
C LEU A 155 -7.75 -7.58 -33.77
N ARG A 156 -9.01 -7.28 -33.46
CA ARG A 156 -10.12 -7.46 -34.40
C ARG A 156 -9.93 -6.60 -35.66
N LEU A 157 -9.64 -5.31 -35.49
CA LEU A 157 -9.41 -4.39 -36.61
C LEU A 157 -8.22 -4.85 -37.48
N SER A 158 -7.10 -5.25 -36.85
CA SER A 158 -5.94 -5.76 -37.59
C SER A 158 -6.27 -7.04 -38.39
N ARG A 159 -7.11 -7.92 -37.84
CA ARG A 159 -7.57 -9.12 -38.57
C ARG A 159 -8.47 -8.75 -39.74
N GLU A 160 -9.36 -7.79 -39.57
CA GLU A 160 -10.23 -7.29 -40.64
C GLU A 160 -9.41 -6.65 -41.77
N GLU A 161 -8.42 -5.82 -41.43
CA GLU A 161 -7.50 -5.23 -42.42
C GLU A 161 -6.74 -6.29 -43.21
N LYS A 162 -6.13 -7.27 -42.53
CA LYS A 162 -5.43 -8.39 -43.19
C LYS A 162 -6.34 -9.19 -44.12
N ARG A 163 -7.62 -9.37 -43.76
CA ARG A 163 -8.59 -10.04 -44.65
C ARG A 163 -8.88 -9.19 -45.88
N ARG A 164 -9.08 -7.87 -45.73
CA ARG A 164 -9.31 -6.96 -46.86
C ARG A 164 -8.10 -6.89 -47.79
N GLU A 165 -6.89 -6.88 -47.25
CA GLU A 165 -5.64 -6.93 -48.03
C GLU A 165 -5.51 -8.25 -48.80
N ALA A 166 -5.81 -9.39 -48.18
CA ALA A 166 -5.78 -10.69 -48.84
C ALA A 166 -6.84 -10.81 -49.95
N GLU A 167 -8.05 -10.29 -49.73
CA GLU A 167 -9.12 -10.25 -50.73
C GLU A 167 -8.76 -9.33 -51.91
N GLY A 168 -8.15 -8.17 -51.64
CA GLY A 168 -7.64 -7.26 -52.66
C GLY A 168 -6.49 -7.86 -53.48
N ALA A 169 -5.55 -8.57 -52.83
CA ALA A 169 -4.47 -9.27 -53.50
C ALA A 169 -4.97 -10.39 -54.43
N ALA A 170 -5.99 -11.16 -53.98
CA ALA A 170 -6.61 -12.20 -54.79
C ALA A 170 -7.37 -11.64 -56.01
N GLN A 171 -8.06 -10.50 -55.85
CA GLN A 171 -8.74 -9.82 -56.96
C GLN A 171 -7.76 -9.25 -57.99
N ASN A 172 -6.64 -8.67 -57.54
CA ASN A 172 -5.59 -8.20 -58.45
C ASN A 172 -4.93 -9.36 -59.22
N ALA A 173 -4.65 -10.49 -58.55
CA ALA A 173 -4.11 -11.68 -59.21
C ALA A 173 -5.11 -12.30 -60.22
N ALA A 174 -6.42 -12.26 -59.93
CA ALA A 174 -7.45 -12.71 -60.86
C ALA A 174 -7.61 -11.77 -62.07
N ALA A 175 -7.43 -10.45 -61.88
CA ALA A 175 -7.43 -9.48 -62.97
C ALA A 175 -6.22 -9.64 -63.90
N GLU A 176 -5.05 -10.02 -63.37
CA GLU A 176 -3.85 -10.34 -64.18
C GLU A 176 -3.95 -11.67 -64.94
N HIS A 177 -4.83 -12.59 -64.53
CA HIS A 177 -5.07 -13.87 -65.21
C HIS A 177 -6.30 -13.89 -66.14
N ALA A 178 -6.98 -12.76 -66.31
CA ALA A 178 -8.07 -12.66 -67.28
C ALA A 178 -7.52 -12.76 -68.72
N PRO A 179 -7.96 -13.73 -69.54
CA PRO A 179 -7.40 -13.91 -70.89
C PRO A 179 -7.75 -12.71 -71.76
N ALA A 180 -6.71 -12.03 -72.25
CA ALA A 180 -6.83 -10.97 -73.24
C ALA A 180 -7.43 -11.53 -74.53
N THR A 181 -8.73 -11.33 -74.76
CA THR A 181 -9.33 -11.48 -76.08
C THR A 181 -8.80 -10.38 -76.99
N VAL A 182 -7.74 -10.69 -77.73
CA VAL A 182 -7.16 -9.85 -78.77
C VAL A 182 -8.17 -9.75 -79.92
N ALA A 183 -8.87 -8.62 -80.01
CA ALA A 183 -9.65 -8.25 -81.20
C ALA A 183 -8.67 -7.85 -82.32
N ILE A 184 -8.33 -8.81 -83.19
CA ILE A 184 -7.56 -8.58 -84.41
C ILE A 184 -8.45 -7.81 -85.40
N GLY A 185 -7.99 -6.64 -85.81
CA GLY A 185 -8.69 -5.73 -86.72
C GLY A 185 -8.82 -6.25 -88.15
N VAL A 186 -9.83 -5.73 -88.85
CA VAL A 186 -9.95 -5.79 -90.31
C VAL A 186 -10.07 -4.35 -90.84
N PRO A 187 -9.20 -3.89 -91.76
CA PRO A 187 -9.28 -2.55 -92.32
C PRO A 187 -10.08 -2.55 -93.63
N ARG A 188 -11.05 -1.65 -93.77
CA ARG A 188 -11.59 -1.15 -95.05
C ARG A 188 -12.05 0.29 -94.76
N GLY A 189 -11.51 1.36 -95.36
CA GLY A 189 -11.07 1.53 -96.74
C GLY A 189 -12.17 2.28 -97.49
N GLY A 190 -11.96 3.59 -97.74
CA GLY A 190 -12.70 4.39 -98.72
C GLY A 190 -13.64 5.47 -98.15
N GLY A 191 -13.23 6.75 -98.23
CA GLY A 191 -14.19 7.87 -98.37
C GLY A 191 -14.53 8.06 -99.87
N PRO A 192 -14.92 9.25 -100.33
CA PRO A 192 -15.71 10.32 -99.72
C PRO A 192 -16.98 10.65 -100.58
N SER A 193 -17.94 11.38 -100.00
CA SER A 193 -18.72 12.46 -100.63
C SER A 193 -19.83 12.93 -99.69
#